data_AF-A0A3D5RBG4-F1
#
_entry.id   AF-A0A3D5RBG4-F1
#
_cell.length_a   1.000
_cell.length_b   1.000
_cell.length_c   1.000
_cell.angle_alpha   90.00
_cell.angle_beta   90.00
_cell.angle_gamma   90.00
#
_symmetry.space_group_name_H-M   'P 1'
#
loop_
_entity.id
_entity.type
_entity.pdbx_description
1 polymer ?
#
loop_
_entity_poly.entity_id
_entity_poly.type
_entity_poly.pdbx_seq_one_letter_code
_entity_poly.pdbx_strand_id
1 'polypeptide(L)'
;MIIESELIRCYNLADSVERDIIDRMWLKHIKDEPCFYSGSMETAQPHHIRVAGACGIGLKPPDIYCIPINYIVHNNLHTKGISYVEDKFNVDTENKLKEMHNYFYYEYYAKIREVL
;
A
#
# COMPACT_ATOMS: atom_id res chain seq x y z
N MET A 1 -11.45 -7.85 7.07
CA MET A 1 -10.52 -8.33 8.10
C MET A 1 -9.42 -7.28 8.21
N ILE A 2 -8.80 -7.07 9.37
CA ILE A 2 -7.76 -6.03 9.48
C ILE A 2 -6.45 -6.65 8.99
N ILE A 3 -5.79 -6.01 8.03
CA ILE A 3 -4.42 -6.37 7.63
C ILE A 3 -3.52 -6.15 8.86
N GLU A 4 -3.21 -7.21 9.60
CA GLU A 4 -2.21 -7.14 10.66
C GLU A 4 -0.82 -7.45 10.07
N SER A 5 -0.17 -6.42 9.54
CA SER A 5 1.25 -6.43 9.17
C SER A 5 2.08 -5.74 10.25
N GLU A 6 3.37 -6.06 10.32
CA GLU A 6 4.29 -5.42 11.27
C GLU A 6 4.40 -3.90 11.00
N LEU A 7 4.38 -3.50 9.73
CA LEU A 7 4.36 -2.10 9.32
C LEU A 7 3.14 -1.36 9.90
N ILE A 8 1.93 -1.93 9.76
CA ILE A 8 0.70 -1.32 10.29
C ILE A 8 0.77 -1.21 11.82
N ARG A 9 1.30 -2.24 12.50
CA ARG A 9 1.46 -2.20 13.96
C ARG A 9 2.36 -1.04 14.37
N CYS A 10 3.51 -0.88 13.73
CA CYS A 10 4.43 0.23 13.98
C CYS A 10 3.80 1.59 13.66
N TYR A 11 3.13 1.71 12.51
CA TYR A 11 2.47 2.95 12.10
C TYR A 11 1.38 3.41 13.07
N ASN A 12 0.61 2.47 13.64
CA ASN A 12 -0.45 2.79 14.60
C ASN A 12 0.10 3.24 15.96
N LEU A 13 1.28 2.75 16.37
CA LEU A 13 1.95 3.17 17.60
C LEU A 13 2.69 4.50 17.44
N ALA A 14 3.03 4.86 16.20
CA ALA A 14 3.77 6.06 15.85
C ALA A 14 2.97 7.36 16.08
N ASP A 15 3.67 8.44 16.39
CA ASP A 15 3.13 9.81 16.41
C ASP A 15 2.96 10.41 15.00
N SER A 16 2.47 11.65 14.90
CA SER A 16 2.20 12.26 13.59
C SER A 16 3.46 12.56 12.77
N VAL A 17 4.58 12.88 13.42
CA VAL A 17 5.86 13.16 12.75
C VAL A 17 6.46 11.85 12.23
N GLU A 18 6.43 10.81 13.05
CA GLU A 18 6.92 9.48 12.73
C GLU A 18 6.13 8.86 11.56
N ARG A 19 4.79 8.99 11.57
CA ARG A 19 3.92 8.55 10.47
C ARG A 19 4.25 9.22 9.15
N ASP A 20 4.48 10.54 9.16
CA ASP A 20 4.87 11.29 7.96
C ASP A 20 6.22 10.83 7.40
N ILE A 21 7.17 10.43 8.25
CA ILE A 21 8.43 9.82 7.81
C ILE A 21 8.18 8.44 7.19
N ILE A 22 7.40 7.58 7.85
CA ILE A 22 7.07 6.23 7.34
C ILE A 22 6.34 6.32 6.00
N ASP A 23 5.36 7.20 5.87
CA ASP A 23 4.60 7.44 4.63
C ASP A 23 5.54 7.86 3.49
N ARG A 24 6.49 8.77 3.73
CA ARG A 24 7.51 9.15 2.74
C ARG A 24 8.39 7.98 2.32
N MET A 25 8.83 7.16 3.28
CA MET A 25 9.64 5.98 2.98
C MET A 25 8.87 4.96 2.15
N TRP A 26 7.61 4.70 2.51
CA TRP A 26 6.72 3.80 1.77
C TRP A 26 6.45 4.31 0.36
N LEU A 27 6.05 5.57 0.19
CA LEU A 27 5.80 6.15 -1.14
C LEU A 27 7.03 6.14 -2.04
N LYS A 28 8.23 6.27 -1.46
CA LYS A 28 9.48 6.12 -2.19
C LYS A 28 9.64 4.68 -2.68
N HIS A 29 9.51 3.71 -1.79
CA HIS A 29 9.58 2.29 -2.13
C HIS A 29 8.57 1.92 -3.24
N ILE A 30 7.31 2.33 -3.11
CA ILE A 30 6.24 2.03 -4.08
C ILE A 30 6.55 2.55 -5.49
N LYS A 31 7.26 3.67 -5.64
CA LYS A 31 7.60 4.19 -6.98
C LYS A 31 8.61 3.34 -7.73
N ASP A 32 9.40 2.54 -7.01
CA ASP A 32 10.45 1.70 -7.57
C ASP A 32 9.99 0.25 -7.79
N GLU A 33 8.80 -0.12 -7.29
CA GLU A 33 8.23 -1.47 -7.41
C GLU A 33 7.48 -1.70 -8.73
N PRO A 34 7.48 -2.94 -9.27
CA PRO A 34 6.62 -3.31 -10.39
C PRO A 34 5.14 -3.17 -10.03
N CYS A 35 4.29 -3.10 -11.06
CA CYS A 35 2.85 -3.11 -10.89
C CYS A 35 2.39 -4.34 -10.08
N PHE A 36 1.71 -4.08 -8.98
CA PHE A 36 1.14 -5.02 -8.03
C PHE A 36 0.36 -6.16 -8.68
N TYR A 37 -0.46 -5.89 -9.70
CA TYR A 37 -1.31 -6.90 -10.32
C TYR A 37 -0.67 -7.57 -11.55
N SER A 38 0.11 -6.82 -12.34
CA SER A 38 0.59 -7.31 -13.65
C SER A 38 2.08 -7.65 -13.68
N GLY A 39 2.85 -7.24 -12.67
CA GLY A 39 4.32 -7.35 -12.66
C GLY A 39 5.04 -6.41 -13.62
N SER A 40 4.32 -5.56 -14.36
CA SER A 40 4.91 -4.62 -15.33
C SER A 40 5.80 -3.58 -14.63
N MET A 41 6.97 -3.31 -15.21
CA MET A 41 7.88 -2.24 -14.78
C MET A 41 7.53 -0.87 -15.38
N GLU A 42 6.44 -0.75 -16.15
CA GLU A 42 5.93 0.53 -16.60
C GLU A 42 5.61 1.43 -15.40
N THR A 43 5.84 2.74 -15.53
CA THR A 43 5.82 3.73 -14.44
C THR A 43 4.68 3.48 -13.45
N ALA A 44 5.05 2.99 -12.26
CA ALA A 44 4.10 2.70 -11.19
C ALA A 44 3.53 4.00 -10.62
N GLN A 45 2.21 4.07 -10.55
CA GLN A 45 1.47 5.11 -9.86
C GLN A 45 1.03 4.58 -8.50
N PRO A 46 1.33 5.27 -7.38
CA PRO A 46 0.79 4.91 -6.09
C PRO A 46 -0.74 5.01 -6.11
N HIS A 47 -1.42 3.94 -5.71
CA HIS A 47 -2.87 3.89 -5.61
C HIS A 47 -3.33 3.41 -4.24
N HIS A 48 -4.15 4.21 -3.56
CA HIS A 48 -4.67 3.91 -2.23
C HIS A 48 -5.76 2.84 -2.30
N ILE A 49 -5.50 1.70 -1.66
CA ILE A 49 -6.53 0.69 -1.45
C ILE A 49 -7.35 1.05 -0.22
N ARG A 50 -8.66 1.07 -0.40
CA ARG A 50 -9.63 1.28 0.68
C ARG A 50 -9.89 -0.06 1.40
N VAL A 51 -8.85 -0.62 2.02
CA VAL A 51 -8.91 -1.88 2.80
C VAL A 51 -9.33 -1.64 4.26
N ALA A 52 -9.06 -0.45 4.81
CA ALA A 52 -9.53 -0.07 6.14
C ALA A 52 -10.97 0.42 6.06
N GLY A 53 -11.86 -0.18 6.85
CA GLY A 53 -13.27 0.22 6.96
C GLY A 53 -13.47 1.72 7.24
N ALA A 54 -14.72 2.18 7.12
CA ALA A 54 -15.20 3.55 7.39
C ALA A 54 -14.14 4.67 7.25
N CYS A 55 -13.50 4.77 6.09
CA CYS A 55 -12.91 6.05 5.69
C CYS A 55 -14.09 7.01 5.48
N GLY A 56 -14.14 8.12 6.21
CA GLY A 56 -15.18 9.13 6.02
C GLY A 56 -15.33 9.52 4.55
N ILE A 57 -16.53 9.90 4.13
CA ILE A 57 -16.75 10.40 2.76
C ILE A 57 -15.78 11.56 2.50
N GLY A 58 -14.90 11.40 1.50
CA GLY A 58 -13.87 12.39 1.15
C GLY A 58 -12.50 12.20 1.81
N LEU A 59 -12.31 11.21 2.69
CA LEU A 59 -11.01 10.92 3.31
C LEU A 59 -10.24 9.83 2.55
N LYS A 60 -8.97 10.13 2.32
CA LYS A 60 -7.98 9.24 1.70
C LYS A 60 -7.34 8.37 2.79
N PRO A 61 -7.16 7.05 2.57
CA PRO A 61 -6.38 6.20 3.48
C PRO A 61 -4.93 6.73 3.66
N PRO A 62 -4.26 6.39 4.79
CA PRO A 62 -2.82 6.62 4.96
C PRO A 62 -1.98 6.11 3.78
N ASP A 63 -0.82 6.71 3.53
CA ASP A 63 -0.03 6.37 2.35
C ASP A 63 0.52 4.94 2.42
N ILE A 64 0.73 4.37 3.61
CA ILE A 64 1.04 2.94 3.76
C ILE A 64 0.02 1.99 3.10
N TYR A 65 -1.20 2.43 2.78
CA TYR A 65 -2.18 1.62 2.03
C TYR A 65 -2.09 1.81 0.50
N CYS A 66 -1.06 2.47 0.00
CA CYS A 66 -0.75 2.51 -1.42
C CYS A 66 -0.21 1.19 -1.94
N ILE A 67 -0.56 0.85 -3.18
CA ILE A 67 0.10 -0.17 -3.99
C ILE A 67 0.68 0.44 -5.27
N PRO A 68 1.76 -0.14 -5.84
CA PRO A 68 2.31 0.28 -7.12
C PRO A 68 1.44 -0.26 -8.25
N ILE A 69 0.87 0.56 -9.12
CA ILE A 69 0.11 0.05 -10.27
C ILE A 69 0.40 0.82 -11.55
N ASN A 70 0.37 0.13 -12.69
CA ASN A 70 0.42 0.80 -13.98
C ASN A 70 -0.90 1.51 -14.29
N TYR A 71 -0.87 2.39 -15.29
CA TYR A 71 -2.03 3.17 -15.71
C TYR A 71 -3.26 2.32 -16.06
N ILE A 72 -3.08 1.19 -16.74
CA ILE A 72 -4.19 0.33 -17.18
C ILE A 72 -4.93 -0.25 -15.97
N VAL A 73 -4.19 -0.77 -15.00
CA VAL A 73 -4.76 -1.33 -13.78
C VAL A 73 -5.38 -0.21 -12.94
N HIS A 74 -4.72 0.94 -12.82
CA HIS A 74 -5.24 2.10 -12.11
C HIS A 74 -6.59 2.56 -12.65
N ASN A 75 -6.71 2.65 -13.97
CA ASN A 75 -7.97 3.01 -14.60
C ASN A 75 -9.05 1.94 -14.37
N ASN A 76 -8.71 0.65 -14.41
CA ASN A 76 -9.67 -0.42 -14.12
C ASN A 76 -10.15 -0.39 -12.66
N LEU A 77 -9.28 -0.07 -11.69
CA LEU A 77 -9.68 0.07 -10.29
C LEU A 77 -10.70 1.21 -10.11
N HIS A 78 -10.45 2.38 -10.71
CA HIS A 78 -11.39 3.51 -10.62
C HIS A 78 -12.71 3.28 -11.35
N THR A 79 -12.70 2.54 -12.46
CA THR A 79 -13.89 2.39 -13.32
C THR A 79 -14.71 1.13 -13.05
N LYS A 80 -14.06 0.04 -12.61
CA LYS A 80 -14.69 -1.28 -12.44
C LYS A 80 -14.61 -1.81 -11.01
N GLY A 81 -13.82 -1.17 -10.16
CA GLY A 81 -13.65 -1.55 -8.76
C GLY A 81 -12.64 -2.68 -8.54
N ILE A 82 -12.35 -2.93 -7.26
CA ILE A 82 -11.30 -3.86 -6.83
C ILE A 82 -11.62 -5.32 -7.17
N SER A 83 -12.85 -5.78 -6.95
CA SER A 83 -13.25 -7.17 -7.22
C SER A 83 -13.04 -7.58 -8.67
N TYR A 84 -13.35 -6.69 -9.63
CA TYR A 84 -13.09 -6.93 -11.04
C TYR A 84 -11.58 -7.14 -11.32
N VAL A 85 -10.72 -6.35 -10.69
CA VAL A 85 -9.28 -6.42 -10.90
C VAL A 85 -8.70 -7.66 -10.22
N GLU A 86 -9.12 -7.97 -9.01
CA GLU A 86 -8.73 -9.19 -8.29
C GLU A 86 -9.10 -10.45 -9.08
N ASP A 87 -10.33 -10.55 -9.57
CA ASP A 87 -10.78 -11.67 -10.41
C ASP A 87 -9.98 -11.77 -11.71
N LYS A 88 -9.74 -10.63 -12.37
CA LYS A 88 -9.02 -10.59 -13.65
C LYS A 88 -7.58 -11.06 -13.54
N PHE A 89 -6.89 -10.69 -12.46
CA PHE A 89 -5.48 -11.02 -12.25
C PHE A 89 -5.27 -12.22 -11.34
N ASN A 90 -6.34 -12.78 -10.76
CA ASN A 90 -6.31 -13.84 -9.75
C ASN A 90 -5.37 -13.48 -8.58
N VAL A 91 -5.56 -12.28 -8.03
CA VAL A 91 -4.76 -11.71 -6.94
C VAL A 91 -5.66 -11.37 -5.77
N ASP A 92 -5.25 -11.76 -4.57
CA ASP A 92 -5.81 -11.29 -3.31
C ASP A 92 -5.08 -10.02 -2.89
N THR A 93 -5.73 -8.85 -3.03
CA THR A 93 -5.09 -7.56 -2.76
C THR A 93 -4.74 -7.40 -1.29
N GLU A 94 -5.59 -7.91 -0.39
CA GLU A 94 -5.40 -7.78 1.05
C GLU A 94 -4.14 -8.56 1.49
N ASN A 95 -4.05 -9.82 1.08
CA ASN A 95 -2.91 -10.67 1.41
C ASN A 95 -1.61 -10.19 0.76
N LYS A 96 -1.65 -9.77 -0.51
CA LYS A 96 -0.45 -9.28 -1.19
C LYS A 96 0.02 -7.93 -0.65
N LEU A 97 -0.90 -7.04 -0.24
CA LEU A 97 -0.54 -5.82 0.48
C LEU A 97 0.12 -6.14 1.82
N LYS A 98 -0.39 -7.14 2.56
CA LYS A 98 0.23 -7.64 3.79
C LYS A 98 1.66 -8.14 3.55
N GLU A 99 1.88 -8.89 2.48
CA GLU A 99 3.22 -9.37 2.09
C GLU A 99 4.17 -8.20 1.81
N MET A 100 3.74 -7.23 1.01
CA MET A 100 4.54 -6.04 0.72
C MET A 100 4.86 -5.21 1.96
N HIS A 101 3.89 -5.05 2.86
CA HIS A 101 4.11 -4.37 4.15
C HIS A 101 5.18 -5.06 4.97
N ASN A 102 5.12 -6.38 5.09
CA ASN A 102 6.11 -7.13 5.84
C ASN A 102 7.49 -7.06 5.16
N TYR A 103 7.53 -7.20 3.83
CA TYR A 103 8.77 -7.04 3.07
C TYR A 103 9.42 -5.68 3.34
N PHE A 104 8.68 -4.59 3.16
CA PHE A 104 9.16 -3.26 3.45
C PHE A 104 9.57 -3.09 4.91
N TYR A 105 8.78 -3.58 5.86
CA TYR A 105 9.12 -3.49 7.27
C TYR A 105 10.46 -4.15 7.57
N TYR A 106 10.70 -5.37 7.08
CA TYR A 106 11.94 -6.08 7.33
C TYR A 106 13.12 -5.46 6.59
N GLU A 107 12.93 -4.98 5.36
CA GLU A 107 13.99 -4.34 4.59
C GLU A 107 14.40 -2.96 5.15
N TYR A 108 13.44 -2.23 5.71
CA TYR A 108 13.66 -0.89 6.26
C TYR A 108 13.60 -0.87 7.81
N TYR A 109 13.69 -2.03 8.46
CA TYR A 109 13.46 -2.21 9.90
C TYR A 109 14.29 -1.26 10.75
N ALA A 110 15.61 -1.21 10.51
CA ALA A 110 16.53 -0.36 11.27
C ALA A 110 16.14 1.13 11.18
N LYS A 111 15.79 1.60 9.98
CA LYS A 111 15.41 3.01 9.73
C LYS A 111 14.07 3.36 10.36
N ILE A 112 13.11 2.45 10.31
CA ILE A 112 11.81 2.62 10.98
C ILE A 112 12.00 2.70 12.50
N ARG A 113 12.90 1.89 13.06
CA ARG A 113 13.22 1.89 14.51
C ARG A 113 14.04 3.09 14.97
N GLU A 114 14.76 3.76 14.08
CA GLU A 114 15.48 5.00 14.42
C GLU A 114 14.55 6.20 14.59
N VAL A 115 13.36 6.13 13.99
CA VAL A 115 12.39 7.22 14.03
C VAL A 115 11.28 7.00 15.05
N LEU A 116 11.03 5.75 15.48
CA LEU A 116 10.06 5.36 16.53
C LEU A 116 10.74 5.17 17.90
#